data_AF-E3FQ63-F1
#
_entry.id   AF-E3FQ63-F1
#
_cell.length_a   1.000
_cell.length_b   1.000
_cell.length_c   1.000
_cell.angle_alpha   90.00
_cell.angle_beta   90.00
_cell.angle_gamma   90.00
#
_symmetry.space_group_name_H-M   'P 1'
#
loop_
_entity.id
_entity.type
_entity.pdbx_description
1 polymer ?
#
loop_
_entity_poly.entity_id
_entity_poly.type
_entity_poly.pdbx_seq_one_letter_code
_entity_poly.pdbx_strand_id
1 'polypeptide(L)' 'MLTDVPSQPRALSSPLRVSELKGQAVALAAGDSFTCALTLKGSVWCWGNGTEGQLGTGRKRSSASPVRVRLPCPG' A
#
# COMPACT_ATOMS: atom_id res chain seq x y z
N MET A 1 -19.85 3.63 -38.25
CA MET A 1 -18.42 3.73 -37.91
C MET A 1 -18.26 4.92 -36.95
N LEU A 2 -17.31 4.82 -36.00
CA LEU A 2 -17.30 5.38 -34.63
C LEU A 2 -18.14 4.52 -33.68
N THR A 3 -17.58 3.99 -32.59
CA THR A 3 -16.82 4.74 -31.58
C THR A 3 -15.45 4.13 -31.25
N ASP A 4 -14.42 4.95 -31.35
CA ASP A 4 -13.14 4.73 -30.66
C ASP A 4 -13.41 4.68 -29.16
N VAL A 5 -13.04 3.57 -28.51
CA VAL A 5 -13.07 3.42 -27.05
C VAL A 5 -11.69 3.83 -26.55
N PRO A 6 -11.51 4.97 -25.86
CA PRO A 6 -10.21 5.33 -25.32
C PRO A 6 -9.92 4.38 -24.15
N SER A 7 -9.18 3.32 -24.43
CA SER A 7 -8.89 2.21 -23.52
C SER A 7 -7.66 2.45 -22.65
N GLN A 8 -7.12 3.67 -22.63
CA GLN A 8 -5.84 3.93 -21.99
C GLN A 8 -6.06 4.45 -20.57
N PRO A 9 -5.62 3.72 -19.53
CA PRO A 9 -5.68 4.21 -18.16
C PRO A 9 -4.90 5.52 -18.12
N ARG A 10 -5.55 6.58 -17.62
CA ARG A 10 -4.99 7.93 -17.55
C ARG A 10 -3.62 7.82 -16.88
N ALA A 11 -2.55 7.92 -17.67
CA ALA A 11 -1.20 8.01 -17.13
C ALA A 11 -1.18 9.27 -16.27
N LEU A 12 -1.14 9.08 -14.95
CA LEU A 12 -1.14 10.20 -14.02
C LEU A 12 0.18 10.95 -14.26
N SER A 13 0.09 12.17 -14.79
CA SER A 13 1.25 13.02 -15.08
C SER A 13 1.88 13.61 -13.81
N SER A 14 1.38 13.20 -12.64
CA SER A 14 1.87 13.60 -11.33
C SER A 14 1.78 12.42 -10.35
N PRO A 15 2.67 12.36 -9.34
CA PRO A 15 2.58 11.36 -8.30
C PRO A 15 1.22 11.42 -7.58
N LEU A 16 0.55 10.27 -7.44
CA LEU A 16 -0.67 10.17 -6.65
C LEU A 16 -0.33 10.08 -5.16
N ARG A 17 -0.92 10.99 -4.37
CA ARG A 17 -0.82 10.90 -2.91
C ARG A 17 -1.64 9.71 -2.39
N VAL A 18 -1.03 8.91 -1.52
CA VAL A 18 -1.74 7.86 -0.77
C VAL A 18 -2.44 8.49 0.44
N SER A 19 -3.58 9.12 0.21
CA SER A 19 -4.32 9.87 1.24
C SER A 19 -4.78 9.02 2.43
N GLU A 20 -4.94 7.71 2.23
CA GLU A 20 -5.33 6.74 3.26
C GLU A 20 -4.20 6.38 4.23
N LEU A 21 -2.96 6.78 3.94
CA LEU A 21 -1.84 6.55 4.87
C LEU A 21 -1.98 7.46 6.09
N LYS A 22 -2.24 6.86 7.25
CA LYS A 22 -2.39 7.61 8.49
C LYS A 22 -1.02 8.00 9.06
N GLY A 23 -0.58 9.21 8.71
CA GLY A 23 0.63 9.84 9.24
C GLY A 23 1.67 10.13 8.15
N GLN A 24 2.67 10.92 8.51
CA GLN A 24 3.78 11.24 7.62
C GLN A 24 4.72 10.04 7.53
N ALA A 25 4.94 9.51 6.32
CA ALA A 25 5.95 8.51 6.07
C ALA A 25 7.35 9.12 6.26
N VAL A 26 8.21 8.42 7.01
CA VAL A 26 9.62 8.77 7.20
C VAL A 26 10.55 7.76 6.55
N ALA A 27 10.05 6.55 6.25
CA ALA A 27 10.75 5.56 5.45
C ALA A 27 9.76 4.69 4.68
N LEU A 28 10.21 4.16 3.55
CA LEU A 28 9.46 3.27 2.67
C LEU A 28 10.29 2.01 2.36
N ALA A 29 9.60 0.89 2.20
CA ALA A 29 10.15 -0.34 1.65
C ALA A 29 9.18 -0.88 0.60
N ALA A 30 9.69 -1.23 -0.58
CA ALA A 30 8.91 -1.84 -1.65
C ALA A 30 9.45 -3.24 -1.93
N GLY A 31 8.54 -4.21 -2.04
CA GLY A 31 8.81 -5.52 -2.63
C GLY A 31 8.13 -5.64 -4.00
N ASP A 32 8.11 -6.86 -4.57
CA ASP A 32 7.64 -7.10 -5.94
C ASP A 32 6.21 -6.61 -6.22
N SER A 33 5.32 -6.73 -5.24
CA SER A 33 3.91 -6.34 -5.40
C SER A 33 3.30 -5.78 -4.12
N PHE A 34 4.12 -5.37 -3.16
CA PHE A 34 3.66 -4.76 -1.91
C PHE A 34 4.60 -3.62 -1.50
N THR A 35 4.08 -2.72 -0.68
CA THR A 35 4.84 -1.58 -0.16
C THR A 35 4.48 -1.38 1.31
N CYS A 36 5.46 -1.01 2.11
CA CYS A 36 5.31 -0.67 3.51
C CYS A 36 5.89 0.72 3.81
N ALA A 37 5.26 1.44 4.72
CA ALA A 37 5.67 2.76 5.18
C ALA A 37 5.82 2.77 6.70
N LEU A 38 6.96 3.25 7.19
CA LEU A 38 7.14 3.66 8.58
C LEU A 38 6.70 5.11 8.72
N THR A 39 5.79 5.36 9.65
CA THR A 39 5.32 6.71 9.94
C THR A 39 6.16 7.36 11.04
N LEU A 40 6.17 8.70 11.10
CA LEU A 40 6.85 9.47 12.15
C LEU A 40 6.42 9.07 13.57
N LYS A 41 5.18 8.58 13.72
CA LYS A 41 4.64 8.08 15.00
C LYS A 41 5.04 6.64 15.33
N GLY A 42 5.99 6.05 14.60
CA GLY A 42 6.45 4.67 14.80
C GLY A 42 5.48 3.58 14.35
N SER A 43 4.36 3.94 13.71
CA SER A 43 3.41 2.95 13.17
C SER A 43 3.82 2.51 11.77
N VAL A 44 3.70 1.22 11.47
CA VAL A 44 3.95 0.65 10.14
C VAL A 44 2.64 0.35 9.43
N TRP A 45 2.57 0.72 8.16
CA TRP A 45 1.42 0.47 7.29
C TRP A 45 1.89 -0.20 6.00
N CYS A 46 1.20 -1.26 5.55
CA CYS A 46 1.54 -1.95 4.31
C CYS A 46 0.32 -2.06 3.39
N TRP A 47 0.54 -2.10 2.08
CA TRP A 47 -0.48 -2.33 1.06
C TRP A 47 0.10 -3.06 -0.15
N GLY A 48 -0.77 -3.52 -1.05
CA GLY A 48 -0.46 -4.39 -2.19
C GLY A 48 -0.81 -5.86 -1.92
N ASN A 49 0.00 -6.75 -2.47
CA ASN A 49 -0.13 -8.19 -2.32
C ASN A 49 0.10 -8.62 -0.86
N GLY A 50 -0.84 -9.39 -0.32
CA GLY A 50 -0.80 -9.95 1.03
C GLY A 50 -1.05 -11.44 1.08
N THR A 51 -1.02 -12.16 -0.05
CA THR A 51 -1.37 -13.60 -0.12
C THR A 51 -0.40 -14.48 0.67
N GLU A 52 0.83 -14.04 0.89
CA GLU A 52 1.81 -14.74 1.74
C GLU A 52 1.98 -14.10 3.12
N GLY A 53 1.11 -13.15 3.48
CA GLY A 53 1.15 -12.48 4.77
C GLY A 53 2.09 -11.27 4.83
N GLN A 54 2.56 -10.77 3.68
CA GLN A 54 3.48 -9.63 3.58
C GLN A 54 2.98 -8.37 4.29
N LEU A 55 1.67 -8.20 4.41
CA LEU A 55 1.06 -7.04 5.09
C LEU A 55 1.10 -7.11 6.62
N GLY A 56 1.52 -8.23 7.20
CA GLY A 56 1.71 -8.36 8.66
C GLY A 56 0.45 -8.12 9.49
N THR A 57 -0.74 -8.44 8.94
CA THR A 57 -2.03 -8.22 9.63
C THR A 57 -2.53 -9.44 10.41
N GLY A 58 -1.78 -10.56 10.36
CA GLY A 58 -2.21 -11.88 10.81
C GLY A 58 -3.14 -12.62 9.83
N ARG A 59 -3.32 -12.10 8.61
CA ARG A 59 -4.16 -12.69 7.56
C ARG A 59 -3.42 -12.70 6.22
N LYS A 60 -3.67 -13.73 5.41
CA LYS A 60 -3.19 -13.86 4.02
C LYS A 60 -4.17 -13.20 3.05
N ARG A 61 -4.24 -11.87 3.04
CA ARG A 61 -5.16 -11.11 2.18
C ARG A 61 -4.51 -9.83 1.65
N SER A 62 -4.62 -9.60 0.35
CA SER A 62 -4.16 -8.37 -0.31
C SER A 62 -5.04 -7.17 0.04
N SER A 63 -4.46 -5.97 -0.04
CA SER A 63 -5.15 -4.71 0.22
C SER A 63 -4.63 -3.60 -0.68
N ALA A 64 -5.50 -2.96 -1.45
CA ALA A 64 -5.12 -1.79 -2.26
C ALA A 64 -4.85 -0.54 -1.41
N SER A 65 -5.38 -0.50 -0.19
CA SER A 65 -5.19 0.61 0.74
C SER A 65 -4.23 0.23 1.87
N PRO A 66 -3.50 1.20 2.46
CA PRO A 66 -2.67 0.99 3.63
C PRO A 66 -3.44 0.32 4.77
N VAL A 67 -2.95 -0.83 5.23
CA VAL A 67 -3.42 -1.50 6.44
C VAL A 67 -2.33 -1.45 7.49
N ARG A 68 -2.73 -1.23 8.74
CA ARG A 68 -1.78 -1.16 9.86
C ARG A 68 -1.23 -2.56 10.12
N VAL A 69 0.10 -2.67 10.17
CA VAL A 69 0.79 -3.89 10.59
C VAL A 69 0.49 -4.14 12.07
N ARG A 70 0.20 -5.39 12.41
CA ARG A 70 0.02 -5.85 13.79
C ARG A 70 1.21 -6.71 14.17
N LEU A 71 2.19 -6.09 14.83
CA LEU A 71 3.27 -6.86 15.44
C LEU A 71 2.73 -7.52 16.71
N PRO A 72 2.91 -8.84 16.90
CA PRO A 72 2.78 -9.41 18.23
C PRO A 72 3.80 -8.71 19.13
N CYS A 73 3.38 -8.38 20.35
CA CYS A 73 4.28 -7.82 21.36
C CYS A 73 5.46 -8.79 21.54
N PRO A 74 6.72 -8.35 21.39
CA PRO A 74 7.85 -9.13 21.84
C PRO A 74 7.75 -9.18 23.37
N GLY A 75 7.41 -10.34 23.91
CA GLY A 75 7.60 -10.67 25.32
C GLY A 75 9.02 -11.11 25.58
#